data_AF-A0AA38ID32-F1
#
_entry.id   AF-A0AA38ID32-F1
#
_cell.length_a   1.000
_cell.length_b   1.000
_cell.length_c   1.000
_cell.angle_alpha   90.00
_cell.angle_beta   90.00
_cell.angle_gamma   90.00
#
_symmetry.space_group_name_H-M   'P 1'
#
loop_
_entity.id
_entity.type
_entity.pdbx_description
1 polymer ?
#
loop_
_entity_poly.entity_id
_entity_poly.type
_entity_poly.pdbx_seq_one_letter_code
_entity_poly.pdbx_strand_id
1 'polypeptide(L)'
;MGKRVGEVESQLDRMEREKRRNKAVMMGLEIGTGGQQQIIEKVTKFLEEKVKIKSACKIAEKVYEYVVEFENKEEKINVMKSKNLKGSSIYINDDLTKTGRKIQIKIKEEATKERNKGKMVRMGYKKLTVDGRNFE
;
A
#
# COMPACT_ATOMS: atom_id res chain seq x y z
N MET A 1 -27.96 2.48 22.27
CA MET A 1 -27.63 1.44 21.26
C MET A 1 -26.35 1.70 20.44
N GLY A 2 -25.65 2.84 20.57
CA GLY A 2 -24.50 3.19 19.71
C GLY A 2 -23.10 2.68 20.11
N LYS A 3 -22.84 2.37 21.39
CA LYS A 3 -21.49 1.93 21.83
C LYS A 3 -21.08 0.55 21.31
N ARG A 4 -22.02 -0.41 21.32
CA ARG A 4 -21.76 -1.79 20.86
C ARG A 4 -21.46 -1.90 19.37
N VAL A 5 -22.09 -1.05 18.54
CA VAL A 5 -21.85 -1.05 17.08
C VAL A 5 -20.46 -0.50 16.78
N GLY A 6 -20.06 0.62 17.41
CA GLY A 6 -18.74 1.20 17.22
C GLY A 6 -17.58 0.30 17.68
N GLU A 7 -17.76 -0.44 18.78
CA GLU A 7 -16.76 -1.42 19.25
C GLU A 7 -16.61 -2.59 18.27
N VAL A 8 -17.71 -3.12 17.74
CA VAL A 8 -17.70 -4.20 16.76
C VAL A 8 -17.06 -3.75 15.44
N GLU A 9 -17.38 -2.56 14.95
CA GLU A 9 -16.77 -2.00 13.74
C GLU A 9 -15.25 -1.79 13.91
N SER A 10 -14.83 -1.30 15.07
CA SER A 10 -13.41 -1.12 15.41
C SER A 10 -12.66 -2.45 15.48
N GLN A 11 -13.26 -3.48 16.07
CA GLN A 11 -12.70 -4.83 16.09
C GLN A 11 -12.58 -5.42 14.69
N LEU A 12 -13.59 -5.25 13.85
CA LEU A 12 -13.57 -5.71 12.46
C LEU A 12 -12.46 -5.01 11.64
N ASP A 13 -12.29 -3.68 11.77
CA ASP A 13 -11.19 -2.96 11.08
C ASP A 13 -9.83 -3.41 11.58
N ARG A 14 -9.69 -3.68 12.89
CA ARG A 14 -8.44 -4.23 13.48
C ARG A 14 -8.12 -5.62 12.92
N MET A 15 -9.10 -6.50 12.85
CA MET A 15 -8.93 -7.85 12.28
C MET A 15 -8.60 -7.78 10.79
N GLU A 16 -9.28 -6.92 10.02
CA GLU A 16 -8.98 -6.71 8.60
C GLU A 16 -7.56 -6.19 8.42
N ARG A 17 -7.12 -5.27 9.29
CA ARG A 17 -5.76 -4.73 9.27
C ARG A 17 -4.70 -5.79 9.52
N GLU A 18 -4.89 -6.68 10.50
CA GLU A 18 -3.95 -7.78 10.75
C GLU A 18 -3.82 -8.69 9.53
N LYS A 19 -4.94 -9.04 8.87
CA LYS A 19 -4.94 -9.86 7.64
C LYS A 19 -4.23 -9.20 6.47
N ARG A 20 -4.23 -7.86 6.40
CA ARG A 20 -3.59 -7.08 5.33
C ARG A 20 -2.19 -6.57 5.68
N ARG A 21 -1.72 -6.75 6.92
CA ARG A 21 -0.48 -6.10 7.38
C ARG A 21 0.74 -6.51 6.56
N ASN A 22 0.77 -7.77 6.12
CA ASN A 22 1.82 -8.34 5.29
C ASN A 22 1.56 -8.15 3.79
N LYS A 23 0.50 -7.43 3.39
CA LYS A 23 0.12 -7.25 1.99
C LYS A 23 0.48 -5.86 1.48
N ALA A 24 0.89 -5.79 0.22
CA ALA A 24 1.07 -4.56 -0.52
C ALA A 24 0.38 -4.65 -1.88
N VAL A 25 -0.02 -3.51 -2.41
CA VAL A 25 -0.54 -3.35 -3.76
C VAL A 25 0.59 -2.82 -4.63
N MET A 26 0.97 -3.58 -5.65
CA MET A 26 1.92 -3.18 -6.69
C MET A 26 1.17 -2.82 -7.97
N MET A 27 1.54 -1.72 -8.61
CA MET A 27 0.93 -1.25 -9.86
C MET A 27 2.01 -0.91 -10.89
N GLY A 28 1.72 -1.11 -12.17
CA GLY A 28 2.57 -0.69 -13.29
C GLY A 28 3.70 -1.65 -13.67
N LEU A 29 3.80 -2.82 -13.02
CA LEU A 29 4.78 -3.85 -13.39
C LEU A 29 4.16 -4.79 -14.41
N GLU A 30 4.61 -4.76 -15.67
CA GLU A 30 4.07 -5.61 -16.74
C GLU A 30 4.47 -7.09 -16.57
N ILE A 31 3.74 -7.79 -15.70
CA ILE A 31 3.80 -9.24 -15.62
C ILE A 31 2.69 -9.75 -16.54
N GLY A 32 3.07 -10.21 -17.73
CA GLY A 32 2.16 -10.82 -18.71
C GLY A 32 1.25 -11.92 -18.12
N THR A 33 0.42 -12.55 -18.96
CA THR A 33 -0.47 -13.62 -18.50
C THR A 33 0.34 -14.84 -18.07
N GLY A 34 0.32 -15.14 -16.77
CA GLY A 34 1.05 -16.25 -16.17
C GLY A 34 0.40 -16.68 -14.87
N GLY A 35 0.60 -17.95 -14.49
CA GLY A 35 0.13 -18.46 -13.20
C GLY A 35 0.79 -17.78 -12.01
N GLN A 36 0.25 -17.99 -10.80
CA GLN A 36 0.71 -17.40 -9.54
C GLN A 36 2.23 -17.51 -9.35
N GLN A 37 2.83 -18.64 -9.72
CA GLN A 37 4.27 -18.88 -9.54
C GLN A 37 5.15 -17.98 -10.43
N GLN A 38 4.73 -17.73 -11.67
CA GLN A 38 5.43 -16.80 -12.57
C GLN A 38 5.33 -15.35 -12.08
N ILE A 39 4.19 -14.98 -11.47
CA ILE A 39 4.00 -13.66 -10.85
C ILE A 39 4.97 -13.52 -9.67
N ILE A 40 5.03 -14.51 -8.79
CA ILE A 40 5.94 -14.51 -7.63
C ILE A 40 7.39 -14.35 -8.10
N GLU A 41 7.85 -15.17 -9.06
CA GLU A 41 9.23 -15.09 -9.57
C GLU A 41 9.58 -13.71 -10.12
N LYS A 42 8.69 -13.12 -10.93
CA LYS A 42 8.92 -11.78 -11.50
C LYS A 42 8.90 -10.67 -10.45
N VAL A 43 7.99 -10.75 -9.48
CA VAL A 43 7.95 -9.78 -8.37
C VAL A 43 9.20 -9.93 -7.51
N THR A 44 9.62 -11.14 -7.15
CA THR A 44 10.86 -11.38 -6.39
C THR A 44 12.08 -10.84 -7.15
N LYS A 45 12.16 -11.08 -8.46
CA LYS A 45 13.25 -10.55 -9.29
C LYS A 45 13.26 -9.02 -9.34
N PHE A 46 12.09 -8.40 -9.39
CA PHE A 46 11.94 -6.95 -9.35
C PHE A 46 12.32 -6.35 -7.98
N LEU A 47 11.98 -7.02 -6.89
CA LEU A 47 12.21 -6.57 -5.52
C LEU A 47 13.60 -6.92 -4.96
N GLU A 48 14.47 -7.49 -5.78
CA GLU A 48 15.75 -8.10 -5.41
C GLU A 48 15.57 -9.43 -4.64
N GLU A 49 16.38 -10.44 -4.98
CA GLU A 49 16.17 -11.88 -4.64
C GLU A 49 16.11 -12.23 -3.15
N LYS A 50 16.34 -11.28 -2.25
CA LYS A 50 16.33 -11.51 -0.79
C LYS A 50 14.93 -11.52 -0.17
N VAL A 51 13.89 -11.16 -0.93
CA VAL A 51 12.54 -10.99 -0.41
C VAL A 51 11.74 -12.29 -0.46
N LYS A 52 11.15 -12.67 0.68
CA LYS A 52 10.25 -13.83 0.76
C LYS A 52 8.80 -13.43 0.51
N ILE A 53 8.24 -13.91 -0.60
CA ILE A 53 6.85 -13.70 -1.01
C ILE A 53 6.04 -14.98 -0.77
N LYS A 54 4.94 -14.85 -0.03
CA LYS A 54 4.01 -15.94 0.26
C LYS A 54 2.98 -16.13 -0.86
N SER A 55 2.45 -15.04 -1.41
CA SER A 55 1.55 -15.11 -2.57
C SER A 55 1.57 -13.81 -3.36
N ALA A 56 1.28 -13.89 -4.66
CA ALA A 56 1.09 -12.73 -5.51
C ALA A 56 -0.05 -13.01 -6.51
N CYS A 57 -1.07 -12.16 -6.50
CA CYS A 57 -2.25 -12.32 -7.34
C CYS A 57 -2.53 -11.04 -8.12
N LYS A 58 -2.84 -11.20 -9.42
CA LYS A 58 -3.29 -10.10 -10.27
C LYS A 58 -4.73 -9.73 -9.93
N ILE A 59 -5.02 -8.45 -9.75
CA ILE A 59 -6.35 -7.94 -9.37
C ILE A 59 -6.98 -7.14 -10.52
N ALA A 60 -6.19 -6.44 -11.33
CA ALA A 60 -6.71 -5.71 -12.48
C ALA A 60 -5.79 -5.82 -13.70
N GLU A 61 -6.38 -6.14 -14.86
CA GLU A 61 -5.64 -6.32 -16.11
C GLU A 61 -5.16 -5.02 -16.73
N LYS A 62 -6.01 -3.98 -16.75
CA LYS A 62 -5.72 -2.72 -17.45
C LYS A 62 -4.62 -1.87 -16.81
N VAL A 63 -4.31 -2.10 -15.53
CA VAL A 63 -3.41 -1.23 -14.74
C VAL A 63 -2.19 -2.01 -14.21
N TYR A 64 -2.06 -3.29 -14.57
CA TYR A 64 -1.04 -4.18 -14.03
C TYR A 64 -0.99 -4.10 -12.49
N GLU A 65 -2.15 -4.34 -11.86
CA GLU A 65 -2.30 -4.24 -10.42
C GLU A 65 -2.25 -5.64 -9.78
N TYR A 66 -1.36 -5.80 -8.80
CA TYR A 66 -1.11 -7.05 -8.10
C TYR A 66 -1.17 -6.82 -6.59
N VAL A 67 -1.78 -7.75 -5.85
CA VAL A 67 -1.56 -7.84 -4.40
C VAL A 67 -0.49 -8.87 -4.14
N VAL A 68 0.52 -8.44 -3.38
CA VAL A 68 1.66 -9.25 -2.95
C VAL A 68 1.56 -9.42 -1.44
N GLU A 69 1.54 -10.66 -0.98
CA GLU A 69 1.63 -11.03 0.43
C GLU A 69 3.06 -11.48 0.73
N PHE A 70 3.74 -10.73 1.59
CA PHE A 70 5.06 -11.08 2.11
C PHE A 70 4.95 -12.13 3.21
N GLU A 71 6.03 -12.87 3.43
CA GLU A 71 6.10 -13.87 4.50
C GLU A 71 5.83 -13.24 5.88
N ASN A 72 6.38 -12.05 6.11
CA ASN A 72 6.19 -11.31 7.35
C ASN A 72 6.17 -9.79 7.11
N LYS A 73 5.86 -9.05 8.18
CA LYS A 73 5.77 -7.58 8.15
C LYS A 73 7.14 -6.92 7.95
N GLU A 74 8.21 -7.54 8.42
CA GLU A 74 9.56 -7.00 8.34
C GLU A 74 10.08 -7.01 6.90
N GLU A 75 9.90 -8.12 6.18
CA GLU A 75 10.17 -8.24 4.74
C GLU A 75 9.46 -7.14 3.95
N LYS A 76 8.16 -6.95 4.22
CA LYS A 76 7.39 -5.86 3.62
C LYS A 76 8.01 -4.50 3.92
N ILE A 77 8.34 -4.20 5.18
CA ILE A 77 8.91 -2.91 5.57
C ILE A 77 10.26 -2.67 4.89
N ASN A 78 11.10 -3.70 4.81
CA ASN A 78 12.41 -3.62 4.16
C ASN A 78 12.26 -3.26 2.69
N VAL A 79 11.37 -3.95 1.97
CA VAL A 79 11.00 -3.61 0.59
C VAL A 79 10.49 -2.18 0.46
N MET A 80 9.58 -1.77 1.35
CA MET A 80 8.98 -0.44 1.30
C MET A 80 10.03 0.68 1.51
N LYS A 81 11.09 0.41 2.28
CA LYS A 81 12.18 1.36 2.57
C LYS A 81 13.30 1.35 1.55
N SER A 82 13.68 0.18 1.03
CA SER A 82 14.81 0.03 0.10
C SER A 82 14.46 0.49 -1.31
N LYS A 83 13.18 0.38 -1.70
CA LYS A 83 12.76 0.72 -3.06
C LYS A 83 12.93 2.22 -3.34
N ASN A 84 13.74 2.53 -4.33
CA ASN A 84 13.77 3.86 -4.94
C ASN A 84 13.00 3.82 -6.26
N LEU A 85 11.72 4.13 -6.20
CA LEU A 85 10.83 4.12 -7.38
C LEU A 85 10.73 5.49 -8.06
N LYS A 86 11.58 6.46 -7.67
CA LYS A 86 11.57 7.80 -8.27
C LYS A 86 11.90 7.71 -9.76
N GLY A 87 11.00 8.23 -10.59
CA GLY A 87 11.14 8.20 -12.05
C GLY A 87 10.61 6.92 -12.71
N SER A 88 10.19 5.91 -11.93
CA SER A 88 9.51 4.72 -12.47
C SER A 88 7.99 4.93 -12.51
N SER A 89 7.31 4.25 -13.44
CA SER A 89 5.85 4.13 -13.47
C SER A 89 5.30 3.07 -12.49
N ILE A 90 6.19 2.47 -11.68
CA ILE A 90 5.85 1.40 -10.75
C ILE A 90 5.55 1.99 -9.38
N TYR A 91 4.47 1.55 -8.78
CA TYR A 91 4.05 1.97 -7.45
C TYR A 91 3.84 0.77 -6.55
N ILE A 92 4.25 0.91 -5.28
CA ILE A 92 4.04 -0.11 -4.25
C ILE A 92 3.47 0.57 -3.01
N ASN A 93 2.22 0.27 -2.68
CA ASN A 93 1.46 0.88 -1.59
C ASN A 93 1.00 -0.17 -0.57
N ASP A 94 0.69 0.25 0.66
CA ASP A 94 0.03 -0.62 1.63
C ASP A 94 -1.35 -1.08 1.12
N ASP A 95 -1.70 -2.35 1.35
CA ASP A 95 -3.08 -2.81 1.17
C ASP A 95 -3.93 -2.36 2.36
N LEU A 96 -4.61 -1.22 2.19
CA LEU A 96 -5.42 -0.60 3.23
C LEU A 96 -6.79 -1.26 3.36
N THR A 97 -7.32 -1.28 4.60
CA THR A 97 -8.74 -1.58 4.88
C THR A 97 -9.66 -0.58 4.18
N LYS A 98 -10.95 -0.88 4.07
CA LYS A 98 -11.93 0.08 3.48
C LYS A 98 -11.88 1.44 4.17
N THR A 99 -11.81 1.46 5.50
CA THR A 99 -11.67 2.68 6.30
C THR A 99 -10.33 3.38 6.04
N GLY A 100 -9.24 2.61 5.97
CA GLY A 100 -7.92 3.13 5.61
C GLY A 100 -7.89 3.79 4.24
N ARG A 101 -8.53 3.19 3.21
CA ARG A 101 -8.62 3.76 1.86
C ARG A 101 -9.38 5.08 1.86
N LYS A 102 -10.50 5.19 2.58
CA LYS A 102 -11.25 6.45 2.72
C LYS A 102 -10.40 7.56 3.32
N ILE A 103 -9.62 7.25 4.37
CA ILE A 103 -8.70 8.21 4.99
C ILE A 103 -7.60 8.62 3.99
N GLN A 104 -7.03 7.66 3.28
CA GLN A 104 -5.97 7.93 2.30
C GLN A 104 -6.44 8.83 1.15
N ILE A 105 -7.69 8.68 0.68
CA ILE A 105 -8.29 9.54 -0.35
C ILE A 105 -8.35 10.98 0.16
N LYS A 106 -8.90 11.21 1.36
CA LYS A 106 -8.96 12.55 1.96
C LYS A 106 -7.58 13.19 2.12
N ILE A 107 -6.60 12.40 2.58
CA ILE A 107 -5.21 12.87 2.69
C ILE A 107 -4.64 13.27 1.33
N LYS A 108 -4.92 12.49 0.26
CA LYS A 108 -4.46 12.83 -1.10
C LYS A 108 -5.11 14.11 -1.64
N GLU A 109 -6.41 14.29 -1.40
CA GLU A 109 -7.13 15.51 -1.79
C GLU A 109 -6.52 16.73 -1.10
N GLU A 110 -6.29 16.64 0.21
CA GLU A 110 -5.72 17.74 0.98
C GLU A 110 -4.25 18.00 0.58
N ALA A 111 -3.46 16.95 0.39
CA ALA A 111 -2.10 17.04 -0.12
C ALA A 111 -2.04 17.77 -1.46
N THR A 112 -3.01 17.52 -2.35
CA THR A 112 -3.09 18.16 -3.66
C THR A 112 -3.42 19.65 -3.53
N LYS A 113 -4.39 20.01 -2.67
CA LYS A 113 -4.70 21.41 -2.40
C LYS A 113 -3.50 22.18 -1.85
N GLU A 114 -2.78 21.60 -0.89
CA GLU A 114 -1.63 22.25 -0.26
C GLU A 114 -0.44 22.37 -1.23
N ARG A 115 -0.21 21.37 -2.09
CA ARG A 115 0.78 21.47 -3.18
C ARG A 115 0.44 22.56 -4.19
N ASN A 116 -0.84 22.68 -4.57
CA ASN A 116 -1.29 23.73 -5.47
C ASN A 116 -1.10 25.14 -4.88
N LYS A 117 -1.01 25.25 -3.55
CA LYS A 117 -0.64 26.48 -2.83
C LYS A 117 0.89 26.68 -2.73
N GLY A 118 1.70 25.84 -3.36
CA GLY A 118 3.16 25.92 -3.36
C GLY A 118 3.83 25.33 -2.11
N LYS A 119 3.10 24.62 -1.24
CA LYS A 119 3.64 24.11 0.02
C LYS A 119 4.40 22.79 -0.15
N MET A 120 5.35 22.55 0.74
CA MET A 120 6.06 21.27 0.81
C MET A 120 5.23 20.22 1.54
N VAL A 121 4.75 19.23 0.79
CA VAL A 121 3.86 18.19 1.31
C VAL A 121 4.50 16.81 1.29
N ARG A 122 4.56 16.17 2.46
CA ARG A 122 4.91 14.74 2.61
C ARG A 122 3.70 13.96 3.10
N MET A 123 3.42 12.81 2.49
CA MET A 123 2.35 11.91 2.93
C MET A 123 2.98 10.71 3.63
N GLY A 124 2.52 10.44 4.85
CA GLY A 124 2.81 9.22 5.60
C GLY A 124 1.58 8.35 5.74
N TYR A 125 1.71 7.22 6.45
CA TYR A 125 0.56 6.36 6.75
C TYR A 125 -0.45 7.11 7.63
N LYS A 126 -1.64 7.39 7.09
CA LYS A 126 -2.69 8.20 7.75
C LYS A 126 -2.21 9.56 8.26
N LYS A 127 -1.13 10.11 7.68
CA LYS A 127 -0.55 11.38 8.11
C LYS A 127 -0.24 12.25 6.91
N LEU A 128 -0.45 13.54 7.07
CA LEU A 128 -0.03 14.56 6.12
C LEU A 128 0.94 15.50 6.83
N THR A 129 2.09 15.77 6.24
CA THR A 129 3.02 16.79 6.72
C THR A 129 3.06 17.92 5.71
N VAL A 130 2.74 19.14 6.13
CA VAL A 130 2.75 20.34 5.28
C VAL A 130 3.69 21.38 5.91
N ASP A 131 4.72 21.80 5.18
CA ASP A 131 5.76 22.72 5.66
C ASP A 131 6.33 22.33 7.04
N GLY A 132 6.54 21.03 7.24
CA GLY A 132 7.06 20.46 8.49
C GLY A 132 6.02 20.24 9.60
N ARG A 133 4.74 20.62 9.40
CA ARG A 133 3.66 20.42 10.38
C ARG A 133 2.85 19.17 10.08
N ASN A 134 2.63 18.32 11.08
CA ASN A 134 1.89 17.07 10.94
C ASN A 134 0.39 17.28 11.18
N PHE A 135 -0.43 16.61 10.36
CA PHE A 135 -1.88 16.50 10.45
C PHE A 135 -2.24 15.01 10.47
N GLU A 136 -2.97 14.59 11.50
CA GLU A 136 -3.40 13.19 11.75
C GLU A 136 -4.91 13.02 11.57
#